data_AF-A0A842VFI4-F1
#
_entry.id   AF-A0A842VFI4-F1
#
_cell.length_a   1.000
_cell.length_b   1.000
_cell.length_c   1.000
_cell.angle_alpha   90.00
_cell.angle_beta   90.00
_cell.angle_gamma   90.00
#
_symmetry.space_group_name_H-M   'P 1'
#
loop_
_entity.id
_entity.type
_entity.pdbx_description
1 polymer ?
#
loop_
_entity_poly.entity_id
_entity_poly.type
_entity_poly.pdbx_seq_one_letter_code
_entity_poly.pdbx_strand_id
1 'polypeptide(L)' 'MTKNYEVLKKFFIDTLKITDKRLIYEVYCGIEHHITAEVSNALENFLIVQNEDKSL' A
#
# COMPACT_ATOMS: atom_id res chain seq x y z
N MET A 1 1.78 14.10 3.56
CA MET A 1 1.53 12.79 2.91
C MET A 1 0.20 12.26 3.40
N THR A 2 -0.62 11.69 2.52
CA THR A 2 -1.95 11.19 2.85
C THR A 2 -1.88 9.81 3.49
N LYS A 3 -2.93 9.41 4.22
CA LYS A 3 -3.06 8.04 4.77
C LYS A 3 -2.94 6.98 3.66
N ASN A 4 -3.62 7.20 2.53
CA ASN A 4 -3.60 6.29 1.38
C ASN A 4 -2.20 6.09 0.78
N TYR A 5 -1.36 7.12 0.79
CA TYR A 5 0.02 7.02 0.30
C TYR A 5 0.83 5.99 1.09
N GLU A 6 0.79 6.05 2.42
CA GLU A 6 1.59 5.13 3.24
C GLU A 6 1.09 3.69 3.14
N VAL A 7 -0.22 3.47 3.04
CA VAL A 7 -0.81 2.14 2.84
C VAL A 7 -0.36 1.54 1.50
N LEU A 8 -0.50 2.29 0.41
CA LEU A 8 -0.10 1.83 -0.92
C LEU A 8 1.41 1.60 -1.01
N LYS A 9 2.20 2.54 -0.50
CA LYS A 9 3.66 2.41 -0.43
C LYS A 9 4.07 1.16 0.33
N LYS A 10 3.46 0.91 1.50
CA LYS A 10 3.73 -0.29 2.30
C LYS A 10 3.35 -1.56 1.52
N PHE A 11 2.21 -1.58 0.84
CA PHE A 11 1.83 -2.69 -0.03
C PHE A 11 2.82 -2.93 -1.17
N PHE A 12 3.22 -1.88 -1.91
CA PHE A 12 4.17 -2.02 -3.01
C PHE A 12 5.54 -2.54 -2.54
N ILE A 13 6.03 -2.07 -1.39
CA ILE A 13 7.33 -2.45 -0.85
C ILE A 13 7.27 -3.83 -0.18
N ASP A 14 6.33 -4.03 0.75
CA ASP A 14 6.35 -5.20 1.63
C ASP A 14 5.73 -6.43 0.98
N THR A 15 4.73 -6.24 0.12
CA THR A 15 4.02 -7.33 -0.57
C THR A 15 4.59 -7.57 -1.96
N LEU A 16 4.65 -6.54 -2.80
CA LEU A 16 5.10 -6.66 -4.19
C LEU A 16 6.62 -6.56 -4.36
N LYS A 17 7.36 -6.23 -3.29
CA LYS A 17 8.83 -6.10 -3.29
C LYS A 17 9.37 -5.10 -4.32
N ILE A 18 8.58 -4.09 -4.64
CA ILE A 18 9.00 -2.98 -5.51
C ILE A 18 9.87 -2.04 -4.67
N THR A 19 11.13 -1.86 -5.08
CA THR A 19 12.10 -1.00 -4.39
C THR A 19 12.34 0.34 -5.10
N ASP A 20 11.87 0.48 -6.33
CA ASP A 20 11.96 1.72 -7.10
C ASP A 20 10.99 2.76 -6.54
N LYS A 21 11.53 3.71 -5.79
CA LYS A 21 10.77 4.80 -5.16
C LYS A 21 10.12 5.73 -6.17
N ARG A 22 10.73 5.91 -7.34
CA ARG A 22 10.18 6.76 -8.39
C ARG A 22 8.95 6.10 -8.99
N LEU A 23 9.04 4.81 -9.30
CA LEU A 23 7.90 4.03 -9.79
C LEU A 23 6.74 4.02 -8.77
N ILE A 24 7.03 3.81 -7.48
CA ILE A 24 6.00 3.85 -6.43
C ILE A 24 5.28 5.20 -6.40
N TYR A 25 6.03 6.30 -6.51
CA TYR A 25 5.46 7.64 -6.51
C TYR A 25 4.61 7.90 -7.76
N GLU A 26 5.12 7.54 -8.94
CA GLU A 26 4.39 7.68 -10.22
C GLU A 26 3.08 6.89 -10.21
N VAL A 27 3.12 5.64 -9.75
CA VAL A 27 1.91 4.80 -9.61
C VAL A 27 0.94 5.40 -8.60
N TYR A 28 1.42 5.82 -7.43
CA TYR A 28 0.56 6.46 -6.43
C TYR A 28 -0.17 7.68 -7.00
N CYS A 29 0.55 8.61 -7.63
CA CYS A 29 -0.06 9.80 -8.22
C CYS A 29 -1.07 9.44 -9.32
N GLY A 30 -0.82 8.38 -10.08
CA GLY A 30 -1.74 7.90 -11.11
C GLY A 30 -3.04 7.31 -10.56
N ILE A 31 -3.04 6.81 -9.32
CA ILE A 31 -4.20 6.10 -8.74
C ILE A 31 -4.84 6.81 -7.54
N GLU A 32 -4.19 7.80 -6.91
CA GLU A 32 -4.63 8.35 -5.61
C GLU A 32 -6.06 8.90 -5.63
N HIS A 33 -6.48 9.49 -6.76
CA HIS A 33 -7.82 10.03 -6.96
C HIS A 33 -8.89 8.95 -7.23
N HIS A 34 -8.46 7.73 -7.50
CA HIS A 34 -9.32 6.57 -7.77
C HIS A 34 -9.43 5.62 -6.56
N ILE A 35 -8.62 5.82 -5.52
CA ILE A 35 -8.66 4.99 -4.31
C ILE A 35 -9.83 5.42 -3.44
N THR A 36 -10.85 4.56 -3.38
CA THR A 36 -11.98 4.73 -2.46
C THR A 36 -11.58 4.33 -1.04
N ALA A 37 -12.38 4.75 -0.06
CA ALA A 37 -12.21 4.35 1.34
C ALA A 37 -12.28 2.82 1.50
N GLU A 38 -13.16 2.15 0.75
CA GLU A 38 -13.29 0.69 0.75
C GLU A 38 -11.98 0.01 0.33
N VAL A 39 -11.38 0.45 -0.79
CA VAL A 39 -10.11 -0.11 -1.28
C VAL A 39 -8.97 0.15 -0.29
N SER A 40 -8.89 1.37 0.26
CA SER A 40 -7.89 1.72 1.26
C SER A 40 -7.99 0.84 2.51
N ASN A 41 -9.20 0.64 3.03
CA ASN A 41 -9.45 -0.22 4.18
C ASN A 41 -9.12 -1.69 3.90
N ALA A 42 -9.44 -2.18 2.70
CA ALA A 42 -9.10 -3.55 2.30
C ALA A 42 -7.58 -3.77 2.25
N LEU A 43 -6.82 -2.80 1.73
CA LEU A 43 -5.36 -2.84 1.70
C LEU A 43 -4.77 -2.79 3.13
N GLU A 44 -5.30 -1.95 4.02
CA GLU A 44 -4.87 -1.90 5.42
C GLU A 44 -5.07 -3.25 6.12
N ASN A 45 -6.26 -3.83 5.99
CA ASN A 45 -6.58 -5.12 6.59
C ASN A 45 -5.68 -6.23 6.06
N PHE A 46 -5.43 -6.27 4.75
CA PHE A 46 -4.50 -7.21 4.14
C PHE A 46 -3.08 -7.09 4.73
N LEU A 47 -2.59 -5.86 4.92
CA LEU A 47 -1.27 -5.63 5.51
C LEU A 47 -1.20 -6.01 6.99
N ILE A 48 -2.30 -5.90 7.74
CA ILE A 48 -2.37 -6.35 9.14
C ILE A 48 -2.26 -7.88 9.21
N VAL A 49 -3.09 -8.60 8.45
CA VAL A 49 -3.09 -10.08 8.42
C VAL A 49 -1.70 -10.62 8.02
N GLN A 50 -1.06 -10.01 7.01
CA GLN A 50 0.29 -10.40 6.61
C GLN A 50 1.37 -10.23 7.69
N ASN A 51 1.19 -9.32 8.65
CA ASN A 51 2.16 -9.13 9.74
C ASN A 51 1.92 -10.11 10.88
N GLU A 52 0.67 -10.53 11.10
CA GLU A 52 0.32 -11.54 12.11
C GLU A 52 0.87 -12.93 11.70
N ASP A 53 0.80 -13.29 10.42
CA ASP A 53 1.34 -14.56 9.90
C ASP A 53 2.88 -14.64 9.92
N LYS A 54 3.58 -13.49 10.00
CA LYS A 54 5.06 -13.44 10.08
C LYS A 54 5.61 -13.49 11.50
N SER A 55 4.73 -13.53 12.50
CA SER A 55 5.09 -13.58 13.93
C SER A 55 5.17 -15.00 14.51
N LEU A 56 5.11 -16.03 13.65
CA LEU A 56 5.35 -17.45 13.95
C LEU A 56 6.66 -17.92 13.31
#